data_AF-A0A950V0C0-F1
#
_entry.id   AF-A0A950V0C0-F1
#
_cell.length_a   1.000
_cell.length_b   1.000
_cell.length_c   1.000
_cell.angle_alpha   90.00
_cell.angle_beta   90.00
_cell.angle_gamma   90.00
#
_symmetry.space_group_name_H-M   'P 1'
#
loop_
_entity.id
_entity.type
_entity.pdbx_description
1 polymer ?
#
loop_
_entity_poly.entity_id
_entity_poly.type
_entity_poly.pdbx_seq_one_letter_code
_entity_poly.pdbx_strand_id
1 'polypeptide(L)' 'MPDCRPLRLMLVCGEPSGDQLGAQLMSAVRALESRVEFDGIGGPAMEGLGLRSLFPI' A
#
# COMPACT_ATOMS: atom_id res chain seq x y z
N MET A 1 13.09 18.61 15.18
CA MET A 1 12.26 18.62 13.97
C MET A 1 11.19 17.57 14.16
N PRO A 2 9.88 17.91 14.08
CA PRO A 2 8.82 16.96 14.38
C PRO A 2 8.98 15.74 13.46
N ASP A 3 9.05 14.59 14.11
CA ASP A 3 9.30 13.23 13.67
C ASP A 3 9.52 13.00 12.17
N CYS A 4 10.77 12.73 11.83
CA CYS A 4 11.22 12.23 10.53
C CYS A 4 10.79 10.77 10.28
N ARG A 5 9.67 10.31 10.86
CA ARG A 5 9.18 8.94 10.69
C ARG A 5 8.41 8.82 9.37
N PRO A 6 8.65 7.75 8.60
CA PRO A 6 7.84 7.47 7.40
C PRO A 6 6.37 7.24 7.80
N LEU A 7 5.44 7.72 6.98
CA LEU A 7 4.02 7.41 7.13
C LEU A 7 3.84 5.91 6.88
N ARG A 8 3.35 5.14 7.84
CA ARG A 8 3.13 3.70 7.66
C ARG A 8 1.63 3.46 7.48
N LEU A 9 1.23 2.88 6.35
CA LEU A 9 -0.16 2.56 6.04
C LEU A 9 -0.35 1.06 5.86
N MET A 10 -1.41 0.55 6.46
CA MET A 10 -1.79 -0.85 6.38
C MET A 10 -3.06 -1.00 5.52
N LEU A 11 -2.99 -1.82 4.47
CA LEU A 11 -4.08 -2.02 3.51
C LEU A 11 -4.46 -3.50 3.44
N VAL A 12 -5.76 -3.80 3.42
CA VAL A 12 -6.27 -5.18 3.33
C VAL A 12 -7.33 -5.22 2.24
N CYS A 13 -7.04 -5.98 1.18
CA CYS A 13 -7.95 -6.24 0.08
C CYS A 13 -8.14 -7.76 -0.03
N GLY A 14 -9.37 -8.26 0.00
CA GLY A 14 -9.69 -9.70 -0.04
C GLY A 14 -10.12 -10.23 -1.41
N GLU A 15 -10.23 -9.35 -2.42
CA GLU A 15 -10.74 -9.68 -3.76
C GLU A 15 -9.95 -8.92 -4.84
N PRO A 16 -9.89 -9.43 -6.09
CA PRO A 16 -9.14 -8.78 -7.18
C PRO A 16 -9.57 -7.34 -7.50
N SER A 17 -10.86 -7.02 -7.33
CA SER A 17 -11.37 -5.65 -7.50
C SER A 17 -10.77 -4.69 -6.46
N GLY A 18 -10.61 -5.17 -5.22
CA GLY A 18 -9.96 -4.45 -4.12
C GLY A 18 -8.47 -4.21 -4.38
N ASP A 19 -7.78 -5.18 -5.00
CA ASP A 19 -6.37 -5.02 -5.39
C ASP A 19 -6.16 -3.82 -6.33
N GLN A 20 -7.00 -3.69 -7.36
CA GLN A 20 -6.91 -2.58 -8.31
C GLN A 20 -7.22 -1.22 -7.68
N LEU A 21 -8.22 -1.15 -6.80
CA LEU A 21 -8.55 0.08 -6.08
C LEU A 21 -7.47 0.44 -5.05
N GLY A 22 -6.95 -0.56 -4.34
CA GLY A 22 -5.85 -0.41 -3.39
C GLY A 22 -4.58 0.09 -4.07
N ALA A 23 -4.25 -0.44 -5.26
CA ALA A 23 -3.12 0.02 -6.04
C ALA A 23 -3.25 1.49 -6.46
N GLN A 24 -4.43 1.91 -6.94
CA GLN A 24 -4.68 3.32 -7.26
C GLN A 24 -4.53 4.24 -6.05
N LEU A 25 -5.05 3.81 -4.89
CA LEU A 25 -4.88 4.53 -3.63
C LEU A 25 -3.41 4.64 -3.24
N MET A 26 -2.64 3.55 -3.28
CA MET A 26 -1.21 3.55 -2.96
C MET A 26 -0.43 4.52 -3.86
N SER A 27 -0.73 4.53 -5.15
CA SER A 27 -0.11 5.45 -6.11
C SER A 27 -0.43 6.91 -5.76
N ALA A 28 -1.69 7.22 -5.44
CA ALA A 28 -2.11 8.57 -5.06
C ALA A 28 -1.45 9.00 -3.73
N VAL A 29 -1.37 8.12 -2.74
CA VAL A 29 -0.71 8.43 -1.46
C VAL A 29 0.78 8.67 -1.65
N ARG A 30 1.46 7.84 -2.46
CA ARG A 30 2.90 8.01 -2.74
C ARG A 30 3.20 9.36 -3.41
N ALA A 31 2.28 9.87 -4.23
CA ALA A 31 2.40 11.19 -4.85
C ALA A 31 2.30 12.34 -3.83
N LEU A 32 1.60 12.13 -2.71
CA LEU A 32 1.45 13.13 -1.63
C LEU A 32 2.56 13.02 -0.57
N GLU A 33 2.98 11.79 -0.23
CA GLU A 33 4.01 11.51 0.75
C GLU A 33 5.01 10.49 0.20
N SER A 34 6.17 11.00 -0.23
CA SER A 34 7.22 10.17 -0.84
C SER A 34 7.78 9.11 0.11
N ARG A 35 7.74 9.33 1.43
CA ARG A 35 8.26 8.42 2.46
C ARG A 35 7.20 7.50 3.06
N VAL A 36 6.12 7.20 2.35
CA VAL A 36 5.11 6.24 2.83
C VAL A 36 5.64 4.80 2.79
N GLU A 37 5.28 3.96 3.75
CA GLU A 37 5.50 2.52 3.74
C GLU A 37 4.15 1.81 3.72
N PHE A 38 4.04 0.76 2.91
CA PHE A 38 2.80 -0.01 2.76
C PHE A 38 3.00 -1.46 3.23
N ASP A 39 2.15 -1.90 4.15
CA ASP A 39 2.10 -3.27 4.65
C ASP A 39 0.66 -3.80 4.55
N GLY A 40 0.43 -5.11 4.48
CA GLY A 40 -0.91 -5.68 4.67
C GLY A 40 -1.23 -6.89 3.78
N ILE A 41 -2.41 -6.91 3.16
CA ILE A 41 -2.87 -8.00 2.29
C ILE A 41 -3.37 -7.39 0.99
N GLY A 42 -2.79 -7.78 -0.13
CA GLY A 42 -3.16 -7.29 -1.45
C GLY A 42 -2.77 -8.28 -2.53
N GLY A 43 -3.28 -8.04 -3.74
CA GLY A 43 -2.95 -8.84 -4.90
C GLY A 43 -1.74 -8.29 -5.66
N PRO A 44 -1.53 -8.77 -6.90
CA PRO A 44 -0.35 -8.44 -7.70
C PRO A 44 -0.19 -6.93 -7.98
N ALA A 45 -1.27 -6.15 -8.08
CA ALA A 45 -1.17 -4.72 -8.37
C ALA A 45 -0.65 -3.94 -7.16
N MET A 46 -1.12 -4.27 -5.95
CA MET A 46 -0.62 -3.66 -4.72
C MET A 46 0.81 -4.10 -4.41
N GLU A 47 1.14 -5.38 -4.62
CA GLU A 47 2.51 -5.89 -4.47
C GLU A 47 3.49 -5.18 -5.42
N GLY A 48 3.08 -4.94 -6.67
CA GLY A 48 3.86 -4.17 -7.65
C GLY A 48 4.18 -2.73 -7.22
N LEU A 49 3.42 -2.16 -6.27
CA LEU A 49 3.64 -0.83 -5.70
C LEU A 49 4.38 -0.86 -4.37
N GLY A 50 4.93 -2.02 -3.99
CA GLY A 50 5.76 -2.19 -2.81
C GLY A 50 4.98 -2.52 -1.53
N LEU A 51 3.71 -2.94 -1.65
CA LEU A 51 3.00 -3.56 -0.53
C LEU A 51 3.66 -4.91 -0.22
N ARG A 52 4.07 -5.11 1.04
CA ARG A 52 4.45 -6.44 1.52
C ARG A 52 3.19 -7.20 1.93
N SER A 53 2.74 -8.10 1.08
CA SER A 53 1.60 -8.95 1.41
C SER A 53 2.00 -9.97 2.48
N LEU A 54 1.22 -10.04 3.57
CA LEU A 54 1.43 -10.96 4.68
C LEU A 54 0.88 -12.36 4.39
N PHE A 55 -0.04 -12.48 3.43
CA PHE A 55 -0.67 -13.73 3.01
C PHE A 55 -0.89 -13.73 1.50
N PRO A 56 -0.67 -14.86 0.81
CA PRO A 56 -1.03 -14.97 -0.60
C PRO A 56 -2.55 -14.89 -0.77
N ILE A 57 -2.99 -14.13 -1.78
CA ILE A 57 -4.37 -14.09 -2.29
C ILE A 57 -4.44 -14.80 -3.63
#